data_AF-A0A849S9G7-F1
#
_entry.id   AF-A0A849S9G7-F1
#
_cell.length_a   1.000
_cell.length_b   1.000
_cell.length_c   1.000
_cell.angle_alpha   90.00
_cell.angle_beta   90.00
_cell.angle_gamma   90.00
#
_symmetry.space_group_name_H-M   'P 1'
#
loop_
_entity.id
_entity.type
_entity.pdbx_description
1 polymer ?
#
loop_
_entity_poly.entity_id
_entity_poly.type
_entity_poly.pdbx_seq_one_letter_code
_entity_poly.pdbx_strand_id
1 'polypeptide(L)'
;MTDTTKQDELRKFLQTQLEELLEMSDEEILEGSDPEVLKIEGLAMIAAAKATLGSRRMVAAKTAMAIKKASTNPIMSPVNIDEARAYLQAAANDSRITIAARSLGEMSDEDVIRIYSQLNKLQQDTNGSK
;
A
#
# COMPACT_ATOMS: atom_id res chain seq x y z
N MET A 1 38.50 32.90 -43.19
CA MET A 1 38.92 31.54 -42.73
C MET A 1 39.33 31.50 -41.26
N THR A 2 39.12 32.56 -40.47
CA THR A 2 39.56 32.66 -39.07
C THR A 2 38.46 32.37 -38.03
N ASP A 3 37.19 32.38 -38.43
CA ASP A 3 36.07 32.11 -37.51
C ASP A 3 35.92 30.63 -37.17
N THR A 4 36.10 29.74 -38.16
CA THR A 4 36.00 28.30 -37.97
C THR A 4 37.07 27.79 -37.00
N THR A 5 38.29 28.31 -37.12
CA THR A 5 39.43 27.96 -36.25
C THR A 5 39.18 28.35 -34.79
N LYS A 6 38.60 29.53 -34.54
CA LYS A 6 38.24 29.97 -33.18
C LYS A 6 37.14 29.12 -32.56
N GLN A 7 36.16 28.69 -33.37
CA GLN A 7 35.10 27.80 -32.90
C GLN A 7 35.63 26.41 -32.54
N ASP A 8 36.60 25.89 -33.31
CA ASP A 8 37.24 24.61 -33.02
C ASP A 8 38.12 24.68 -31.76
N GLU A 9 38.85 25.78 -31.56
CA GLU A 9 39.60 26.04 -30.33
C GLU A 9 38.68 26.12 -29.09
N LEU A 10 37.54 26.81 -29.20
CA LEU A 10 36.56 26.89 -28.13
C LEU A 10 35.96 25.51 -27.80
N ARG A 11 35.62 24.72 -28.81
CA ARG A 11 35.13 23.34 -28.61
C ARG A 11 36.17 22.48 -27.93
N LYS A 12 37.43 22.58 -28.34
CA LYS A 12 38.54 21.84 -27.73
C LYS A 12 38.73 22.23 -26.27
N PHE A 13 38.69 23.52 -25.95
CA PHE A 13 38.75 24.01 -24.57
C PHE A 13 37.62 23.45 -23.70
N LEU A 14 36.37 23.52 -24.18
CA LEU A 14 35.22 22.97 -23.45
C LEU A 14 35.31 21.46 -23.27
N GLN A 15 35.79 20.74 -24.29
CA GLN A 15 36.01 19.30 -24.22
C GLN A 15 37.05 18.97 -23.15
N THR A 16 38.18 19.69 -23.13
CA THR A 16 39.24 19.49 -22.12
C THR A 16 38.75 19.80 -20.71
N GLN A 17 38.00 20.89 -20.50
CA GLN A 17 37.42 21.17 -19.18
C GLN A 17 36.41 20.11 -18.73
N LEU A 18 35.62 19.58 -19.66
CA LEU A 18 34.65 18.54 -19.35
C LEU A 18 35.36 17.22 -19.01
N GLU A 19 36.43 16.89 -19.72
CA GLU A 19 37.24 15.69 -19.48
C GLU A 19 37.95 15.77 -18.13
N GLU A 20 38.50 16.93 -17.78
CA GLU A 20 39.07 17.22 -16.46
C GLU A 20 38.04 17.04 -15.35
N LEU A 21 36.82 17.59 -15.51
CA LEU A 21 35.72 17.42 -14.54
C LEU A 21 35.26 15.97 -14.40
N LEU A 22 35.37 15.15 -15.45
CA LEU A 22 35.02 13.73 -15.41
C LEU A 22 36.12 12.86 -14.80
N GLU A 23 37.38 13.30 -14.87
CA GLU A 23 38.55 12.62 -14.30
C GLU A 23 38.79 12.96 -12.84
N MET A 24 38.14 13.99 -12.29
CA MET A 24 38.21 14.32 -10.86
C MET A 24 37.84 13.11 -10.00
N SER A 25 38.66 12.88 -8.97
CA SER A 25 38.40 11.84 -7.97
C SER A 25 37.23 12.21 -7.05
N ASP A 26 36.58 11.21 -6.46
CA ASP A 26 35.52 11.43 -5.46
C ASP A 26 36.04 12.28 -4.29
N GLU A 27 37.30 12.12 -3.91
CA GLU A 27 37.96 12.91 -2.87
C GLU A 27 38.08 14.39 -3.23
N GLU A 28 38.43 14.73 -4.47
CA GLU A 28 38.51 16.12 -4.97
C GLU A 28 37.13 16.75 -5.13
N ILE A 29 36.12 15.95 -5.54
CA ILE A 29 34.72 16.40 -5.62
C ILE A 29 34.18 16.74 -4.22
N LEU A 30 34.62 15.98 -3.21
CA LEU A 30 34.23 16.17 -1.81
C LEU A 30 35.13 17.17 -1.07
N GLU A 31 36.19 17.70 -1.71
CA GLU A 31 37.11 18.63 -1.08
C GLU A 31 36.39 19.90 -0.63
N GLY A 32 36.51 20.25 0.65
CA GLY A 32 35.83 21.39 1.27
C GLY A 32 34.39 21.13 1.74
N SER A 33 33.84 19.94 1.49
CA SER A 33 32.54 19.52 2.04
C SER A 33 32.72 18.72 3.33
N ASP A 34 31.84 18.95 4.32
CA ASP A 34 31.80 18.09 5.51
C ASP A 34 31.04 16.78 5.18
N PRO A 35 31.70 15.62 5.22
CA PRO A 35 31.07 14.33 4.89
C PRO A 35 29.86 14.01 5.77
N GLU A 36 29.84 14.48 7.02
CA GLU A 36 28.70 14.25 7.91
C GLU A 36 27.49 15.12 7.50
N VAL A 37 27.70 16.33 7.01
CA VAL A 37 26.62 17.19 6.48
C VAL A 37 25.98 16.57 5.24
N LEU A 38 26.79 16.12 4.29
CA LEU A 38 26.31 15.47 3.06
C LEU A 38 25.53 14.18 3.36
N LYS A 39 25.98 13.40 4.34
CA LYS A 39 25.30 12.19 4.79
C LYS A 39 23.95 12.52 5.43
N ILE A 40 23.88 13.55 6.27
CA ILE A 40 22.61 14.00 6.87
C ILE A 40 21.63 14.43 5.78
N GLU A 41 22.09 15.20 4.79
CA GLU A 41 21.26 15.64 3.67
C GLU A 41 20.75 14.46 2.84
N GLY A 42 21.64 13.52 2.50
CA GLY A 42 21.27 12.30 1.79
C GLY A 42 20.23 11.46 2.54
N LEU A 43 20.39 11.30 3.86
CA LEU A 43 19.42 10.60 4.71
C LEU A 43 18.07 11.33 4.76
N ALA A 44 18.08 12.67 4.83
CA ALA A 44 16.86 13.48 4.80
C ALA A 44 16.11 13.32 3.48
N MET A 45 16.83 13.30 2.35
CA MET A 45 16.25 13.07 1.03
C MET A 45 15.57 11.69 0.93
N ILE A 46 16.24 10.64 1.41
CA ILE A 46 15.69 9.28 1.43
C ILE A 46 14.45 9.20 2.33
N ALA A 47 14.48 9.85 3.49
CA ALA A 47 13.34 9.89 4.42
C ALA A 47 12.12 10.58 3.78
N ALA A 48 12.33 11.72 3.12
CA ALA A 48 11.27 12.43 2.40
C ALA A 48 10.67 11.57 1.27
N ALA A 49 11.52 10.91 0.48
CA ALA A 49 11.07 9.99 -0.56
C ALA A 49 10.22 8.83 0.01
N LYS A 50 10.65 8.23 1.12
CA LYS A 50 9.87 7.17 1.81
C LYS A 50 8.52 7.69 2.30
N ALA A 51 8.46 8.89 2.89
CA ALA A 51 7.22 9.48 3.39
C ALA A 51 6.20 9.74 2.28
N THR A 52 6.64 10.24 1.12
CA THR A 52 5.75 10.46 -0.03
C THR A 52 5.21 9.14 -0.58
N LEU A 53 6.04 8.10 -0.68
CA LEU A 53 5.62 6.78 -1.14
C LEU A 53 4.63 6.14 -0.17
N GLY A 54 4.87 6.25 1.14
CA GLY A 54 3.96 5.80 2.20
C GLY A 54 2.61 6.51 2.11
N SER A 55 2.61 7.83 1.91
CA SER A 55 1.38 8.61 1.74
C SER A 55 0.58 8.16 0.51
N ARG A 56 1.23 7.91 -0.62
CA ARG A 56 0.58 7.36 -1.83
C ARG A 56 -0.06 6.00 -1.57
N ARG A 57 0.66 5.09 -0.89
CA ARG A 57 0.12 3.77 -0.50
C ARG A 57 -1.09 3.90 0.41
N MET A 58 -1.04 4.80 1.39
CA MET A 58 -2.17 5.03 2.31
C MET A 58 -3.40 5.57 1.57
N VAL A 59 -3.21 6.53 0.63
CA VAL A 59 -4.32 7.04 -0.19
C VAL A 59 -4.94 5.92 -1.03
N ALA A 60 -4.11 5.10 -1.69
CA ALA A 60 -4.59 3.95 -2.48
C ALA A 60 -5.33 2.91 -1.62
N ALA A 61 -4.86 2.64 -0.40
CA ALA A 61 -5.56 1.76 0.53
C ALA A 61 -6.91 2.33 0.97
N LYS A 62 -6.96 3.63 1.28
CA LYS A 62 -8.20 4.33 1.65
C LYS A 62 -9.23 4.30 0.52
N THR A 63 -8.80 4.54 -0.73
CA THR A 63 -9.70 4.48 -1.88
C THR A 63 -10.19 3.06 -2.14
N ALA A 64 -9.31 2.05 -2.06
CA ALA A 64 -9.70 0.64 -2.19
C ALA A 64 -10.71 0.22 -1.10
N MET A 65 -10.51 0.65 0.15
CA MET A 65 -11.46 0.38 1.23
C MET A 65 -12.80 1.10 1.02
N ALA A 66 -12.79 2.34 0.54
CA ALA A 66 -14.01 3.09 0.23
C ALA A 66 -14.82 2.39 -0.89
N ILE A 67 -14.14 1.93 -1.95
CA ILE A 67 -14.76 1.16 -3.03
C ILE A 67 -15.36 -0.14 -2.49
N LYS A 68 -14.61 -0.89 -1.66
CA LYS A 68 -15.11 -2.12 -1.04
C LYS A 68 -16.34 -1.86 -0.15
N LYS A 69 -16.37 -0.74 0.57
CA LYS A 69 -17.53 -0.35 1.39
C LYS A 69 -18.73 0.00 0.53
N ALA A 70 -18.53 0.72 -0.58
CA ALA A 70 -19.61 1.06 -1.51
C ALA A 70 -20.15 -0.16 -2.28
N SER A 71 -19.32 -1.14 -2.60
CA SER A 71 -19.75 -2.39 -3.22
C SER A 71 -20.37 -3.37 -2.23
N THR A 72 -20.09 -3.21 -0.93
CA THR A 72 -20.80 -3.92 0.14
C THR A 72 -22.02 -3.12 0.58
N ASN A 73 -22.89 -2.74 -0.36
CA ASN A 73 -24.29 -2.59 0.00
C ASN A 73 -24.80 -4.02 0.22
N PRO A 74 -25.14 -4.43 1.45
CA PRO A 74 -25.88 -5.66 1.59
C PRO A 74 -27.17 -5.40 0.84
N ILE A 75 -27.34 -6.06 -0.31
CA ILE A 75 -28.68 -6.42 -0.76
C ILE A 75 -29.19 -7.29 0.39
N MET A 76 -29.81 -6.65 1.36
CA MET A 76 -30.58 -7.30 2.39
C MET A 76 -31.77 -7.88 1.65
N SER A 77 -31.57 -9.03 1.01
CA SER A 77 -32.65 -10.01 0.96
C SER A 77 -33.17 -10.11 2.39
N PRO A 78 -34.49 -10.09 2.61
CA PRO A 78 -35.04 -10.13 3.95
C PRO A 78 -34.69 -11.49 4.57
N VAL A 79 -33.51 -11.58 5.18
CA VAL A 79 -33.09 -12.73 5.96
C VAL A 79 -34.03 -12.74 7.15
N ASN A 80 -34.83 -13.79 7.25
CA ASN A 80 -35.68 -13.97 8.41
C ASN A 80 -34.77 -14.17 9.63
N ILE A 81 -34.90 -13.29 10.62
CA ILE A 81 -34.07 -13.29 11.83
C ILE A 81 -34.18 -14.64 12.54
N ASP A 82 -35.36 -15.25 12.55
CA ASP A 82 -35.59 -16.56 13.18
C ASP A 82 -34.82 -17.68 12.48
N GLU A 83 -34.77 -17.63 11.14
CA GLU A 83 -34.02 -18.58 10.33
C GLU A 83 -32.51 -18.41 10.53
N ALA A 84 -32.03 -17.17 10.60
CA ALA A 84 -30.62 -16.88 10.88
C ALA A 84 -30.22 -17.35 12.29
N ARG A 85 -31.06 -17.14 13.31
CA ARG A 85 -30.83 -17.63 14.67
C ARG A 85 -30.77 -19.16 14.72
N ALA A 86 -31.73 -19.83 14.09
CA ALA A 86 -31.75 -21.29 14.02
C ALA A 86 -30.52 -21.86 13.29
N TYR A 87 -30.11 -21.24 12.19
CA TYR A 87 -28.92 -21.64 11.44
C TYR A 87 -27.64 -21.50 12.27
N LEU A 88 -27.48 -20.38 12.99
CA LEU A 88 -26.30 -20.18 13.84
C LEU A 88 -26.29 -21.11 15.06
N GLN A 89 -27.45 -21.46 15.61
CA GLN A 89 -27.54 -22.48 16.67
C GLN A 89 -27.12 -23.87 16.16
N ALA A 90 -27.54 -24.25 14.95
CA ALA A 90 -27.10 -25.49 14.33
C ALA A 90 -25.59 -25.47 14.04
N ALA A 91 -25.06 -24.36 13.53
CA ALA A 91 -23.64 -24.18 13.25
C ALA A 91 -22.77 -24.17 14.51
N ALA A 92 -23.28 -23.66 15.64
CA ALA A 92 -22.58 -23.70 16.93
C ALA A 92 -22.37 -25.14 17.45
N ASN A 93 -23.18 -26.09 16.97
CA ASN A 93 -23.04 -27.51 17.28
C ASN A 93 -22.22 -28.29 16.23
N ASP A 94 -21.75 -27.64 15.15
CA ASP A 94 -20.89 -28.26 14.14
C ASP A 94 -19.41 -28.15 14.57
N SER A 95 -18.69 -29.27 14.60
CA SER A 95 -17.28 -29.34 15.01
C SER A 95 -16.34 -28.58 14.07
N ARG A 96 -16.79 -28.24 12.85
CA ARG A 96 -16.01 -27.50 11.84
C ARG A 96 -16.09 -25.99 12.03
N ILE A 97 -17.01 -25.50 12.86
CA ILE A 97 -17.32 -24.08 12.99
C ILE A 97 -17.12 -23.68 14.45
N THR A 98 -16.06 -22.92 14.72
CA THR A 98 -15.85 -22.32 16.05
C THR A 98 -16.46 -20.92 16.06
N ILE A 99 -17.72 -20.80 16.45
CA ILE A 99 -18.32 -19.50 16.77
C ILE A 99 -18.01 -19.21 18.24
N ALA A 100 -17.57 -17.99 18.56
CA ALA A 100 -17.28 -17.55 19.93
C ALA A 100 -18.52 -17.50 20.87
N ALA A 101 -19.62 -18.16 20.51
CA ALA A 101 -20.95 -17.92 21.03
C ALA A 101 -21.40 -18.97 22.06
N ARG A 102 -20.96 -18.82 23.31
CA ARG A 102 -21.82 -19.27 24.43
C ARG A 102 -23.05 -18.38 24.64
N SER A 103 -23.15 -17.22 23.99
CA SER A 103 -24.22 -16.25 24.20
C SER A 103 -24.97 -15.84 22.91
N LEU A 104 -25.29 -16.77 22.02
CA LEU A 104 -26.19 -16.49 20.87
C LEU A 104 -27.54 -15.88 21.29
N GLY A 105 -28.00 -16.17 22.51
CA GLY A 105 -29.21 -15.59 23.09
C GLY A 105 -29.10 -14.12 23.52
N GLU A 106 -27.88 -13.57 23.65
CA GLU A 106 -27.64 -12.18 24.07
C GLU A 106 -27.24 -11.27 22.89
N MET A 107 -27.22 -11.80 21.68
CA MET A 107 -26.82 -11.06 20.47
C MET A 107 -27.97 -10.24 19.90
N SER A 108 -27.65 -9.01 19.47
CA SER A 108 -28.54 -8.14 18.72
C SER A 108 -28.95 -8.78 17.39
N ASP A 109 -30.12 -8.41 16.87
CA ASP A 109 -30.62 -8.93 15.59
C ASP A 109 -29.69 -8.54 14.43
N GLU A 110 -29.09 -7.34 14.49
CA GLU A 110 -28.10 -6.88 13.52
C GLU A 110 -26.84 -7.75 13.52
N ASP A 111 -26.37 -8.16 14.70
CA ASP A 111 -25.20 -9.02 14.83
C ASP A 111 -25.47 -10.43 14.32
N VAL A 112 -26.66 -10.97 14.57
CA VAL A 112 -27.10 -12.28 14.05
C VAL A 112 -27.08 -12.28 12.53
N ILE A 113 -27.70 -11.27 11.90
CA ILE A 113 -27.74 -11.16 10.43
C ILE A 113 -26.32 -11.03 9.87
N ARG A 114 -25.46 -10.23 10.54
CA ARG A 114 -24.07 -10.04 10.14
C ARG A 114 -23.29 -11.36 10.15
N ILE A 115 -23.33 -12.11 11.25
CA ILE A 115 -22.59 -13.38 11.36
C ILE A 115 -23.14 -14.42 10.38
N TYR A 116 -24.47 -14.53 10.25
CA TYR A 116 -25.11 -15.39 9.27
C TYR A 116 -24.60 -15.10 7.85
N SER A 117 -24.57 -13.83 7.45
CA SER A 117 -24.09 -13.42 6.12
C SER A 117 -22.62 -13.73 5.88
N GLN A 118 -21.77 -13.60 6.92
CA GLN A 118 -20.34 -13.90 6.84
C GLN A 118 -20.09 -15.40 6.71
N LEU A 119 -20.82 -16.21 7.47
CA LEU A 119 -20.70 -17.66 7.44
C LEU A 119 -21.17 -18.23 6.10
N ASN A 120 -22.27 -17.69 5.55
CA ASN A 120 -22.78 -18.11 4.25
C ASN A 120 -21.80 -17.73 3.11
N LYS A 121 -21.19 -16.54 3.15
CA LYS A 121 -20.12 -16.17 2.21
C LYS A 121 -18.92 -17.10 2.31
N LEU A 122 -18.45 -17.41 3.52
CA LEU A 122 -17.32 -18.31 3.73
C LEU A 122 -17.61 -19.70 3.16
N GLN A 123 -18.83 -20.23 3.35
CA GLN A 123 -19.24 -21.51 2.77
C GLN A 123 -19.27 -21.47 1.24
N GLN A 124 -19.75 -20.38 0.63
CA GLN A 124 -19.75 -20.21 -0.83
C GLN A 124 -18.32 -20.14 -1.39
N ASP A 125 -17.43 -19.39 -0.75
CA ASP A 125 -16.02 -19.30 -1.15
C ASP A 125 -15.31 -20.65 -1.03
N THR A 126 -15.65 -21.44 0.00
CA THR A 126 -15.07 -22.79 0.21
C THR A 126 -15.61 -23.80 -0.80
N ASN A 127 -16.90 -23.72 -1.16
CA ASN A 127 -17.53 -24.61 -2.13
C ASN A 127 -17.21 -24.24 -3.59
N GLY A 128 -16.89 -22.98 -3.88
CA GLY A 128 -16.49 -22.48 -5.20
C GLY A 128 -15.02 -22.69 -5.54
N SER A 129 -14.21 -23.20 -4.61
CA SER A 129 -12.79 -23.50 -4.81
C SER A 129 -12.51 -24.96 -5.20
N LYS A 130 -13.49 -25.65 -5.80
CA LYS A 130 -13.36 -27.02 -6.33
C LYS A 130 -13.34 -27.04 -7.86
#